data_AF-F9N480-F1
#
_entry.id   AF-F9N480-F1
#
_cell.length_a   1.000
_cell.length_b   1.000
_cell.length_c   1.000
_cell.angle_alpha   90.00
_cell.angle_beta   90.00
_cell.angle_gamma   90.00
#
_symmetry.space_group_name_H-M   'P 1'
#
loop_
_entity.id
_entity.type
_entity.pdbx_description
1 polymer ?
#
loop_
_entity_poly.entity_id
_entity_poly.type
_entity_poly.pdbx_seq_one_letter_code
_entity_poly.pdbx_strand_id
1 'polypeptide(L)'
;MTRNKLYEYVVDQNEMNGYGIDRDSIECAVDIMEFVGGDLYRPLTRLLLSNWKEIASRIESYTDEQWNFVHRIAENMKDSLEHDHGDETHHLSDCGIAIFIEMLEGDDTATQTLQGDTPITEEELRRIRGKG
;
A
#
# COMPACT_ATOMS: atom_id res chain seq x y z
N MET A 1 14.43 8.77 1.40
CA MET A 1 13.74 8.52 2.69
C MET A 1 14.43 7.36 3.36
N THR A 2 14.64 7.34 4.68
CA THR A 2 15.18 6.15 5.36
C THR A 2 14.04 5.26 5.85
N ARG A 3 14.19 3.94 5.83
CA ARG A 3 13.17 2.98 6.33
C ARG A 3 12.59 3.36 7.69
N ASN A 4 13.44 3.76 8.65
CA ASN A 4 12.97 4.22 9.97
C ASN A 4 12.02 5.42 9.92
N LYS A 5 12.29 6.40 9.04
CA LYS A 5 11.41 7.58 8.88
C LYS A 5 10.10 7.21 8.19
N LEU A 6 10.14 6.21 7.32
CA LEU A 6 8.95 5.68 6.68
C LEU A 6 8.10 4.91 7.70
N TYR A 7 8.72 4.07 8.53
CA TYR A 7 8.06 3.39 9.64
C TYR A 7 7.38 4.36 10.60
N GLU A 8 8.12 5.38 11.08
CA GLU A 8 7.56 6.44 11.93
C GLU A 8 6.35 7.11 11.25
N TYR A 9 6.46 7.44 9.96
CA TYR A 9 5.35 8.04 9.21
C TYR A 9 4.12 7.11 9.11
N VAL A 10 4.32 5.81 8.85
CA VAL A 10 3.22 4.83 8.75
C VAL A 10 2.54 4.66 10.11
N VAL A 11 3.31 4.55 11.20
CA VAL A 11 2.78 4.52 12.57
C VAL A 11 1.97 5.77 12.87
N ASP A 12 2.52 6.96 12.60
CA ASP A 12 1.82 8.23 12.80
C ASP A 12 0.50 8.25 12.02
N GLN A 13 0.48 7.81 10.75
CA GLN A 13 -0.76 7.77 9.97
C GLN A 13 -1.77 6.76 10.53
N ASN A 14 -1.32 5.60 11.00
CA ASN A 14 -2.18 4.58 11.61
C ASN A 14 -2.84 5.11 12.89
N GLU A 15 -2.06 5.78 13.76
CA GLU A 15 -2.55 6.35 15.01
C GLU A 15 -3.44 7.58 14.79
N MET A 16 -2.99 8.54 13.99
CA MET A 16 -3.72 9.81 13.74
C MET A 16 -5.10 9.58 13.13
N ASN A 17 -5.25 8.56 12.28
CA ASN A 17 -6.51 8.28 11.59
C ASN A 17 -7.27 7.10 12.23
N GLY A 18 -6.71 6.44 13.24
CA GLY A 18 -7.38 5.35 13.97
C GLY A 18 -7.66 4.11 13.14
N TYR A 19 -6.81 3.78 12.15
CA TYR A 19 -7.03 2.61 11.28
C TYR A 19 -6.92 1.29 12.06
N GLY A 20 -6.10 1.26 13.11
CA GLY A 20 -6.00 0.14 14.05
C GLY A 20 -5.32 -1.08 13.43
N ILE A 21 -4.28 -0.84 12.64
CA ILE A 21 -3.44 -1.86 12.02
C ILE A 21 -2.35 -2.27 13.03
N ASP A 22 -2.07 -3.57 13.12
CA ASP A 22 -1.09 -4.14 14.05
C ASP A 22 0.36 -3.93 13.56
N ARG A 23 1.32 -4.29 14.42
CA ARG A 23 2.74 -4.03 14.18
C ARG A 23 3.31 -4.80 12.98
N ASP A 24 2.93 -6.07 12.80
CA ASP A 24 3.46 -6.90 11.72
C ASP A 24 2.90 -6.42 10.37
N SER A 25 1.62 -6.04 10.37
CA SER A 25 0.98 -5.37 9.25
C SER A 25 1.62 -4.02 8.89
N ILE A 26 2.06 -3.23 9.89
CA ILE A 26 2.80 -1.97 9.65
C ILE A 26 4.15 -2.24 8.97
N GLU A 27 4.90 -3.26 9.39
CA GLU A 27 6.15 -3.63 8.74
C GLU A 27 5.92 -3.99 7.26
N CYS A 28 4.87 -4.75 6.97
CA CYS A 28 4.49 -5.08 5.60
C CYS A 28 4.11 -3.82 4.79
N ALA A 29 3.34 -2.89 5.37
CA ALA A 29 3.03 -1.62 4.71
C ALA A 29 4.30 -0.78 4.45
N VAL A 30 5.27 -0.80 5.36
CA VAL A 30 6.56 -0.13 5.18
C VAL A 30 7.36 -0.76 4.05
N ASP A 31 7.40 -2.09 3.95
CA ASP A 31 8.04 -2.81 2.84
C ASP A 31 7.45 -2.38 1.49
N ILE A 32 6.12 -2.29 1.41
CA ILE A 32 5.42 -1.84 0.20
C ILE A 32 5.78 -0.40 -0.16
N MET A 33 5.79 0.49 0.82
CA MET A 33 6.10 1.90 0.58
C MET A 33 7.59 2.13 0.24
N GLU A 34 8.48 1.29 0.78
CA GLU A 34 9.90 1.30 0.45
C GLU A 34 10.13 0.84 -1.00
N PHE A 35 9.42 -0.21 -1.43
CA PHE A 35 9.44 -0.69 -2.81
C PHE A 35 8.90 0.31 -3.82
N VAL A 36 7.79 0.98 -3.51
CA VAL A 36 7.26 2.03 -4.41
C VAL A 36 8.23 3.20 -4.52
N GLY A 37 8.88 3.56 -3.40
CA GLY A 37 9.86 4.64 -3.34
C GLY A 37 9.32 6.01 -3.75
N GLY A 38 10.25 6.94 -3.97
CA GLY A 38 9.97 8.29 -4.50
C GLY A 38 9.04 9.14 -3.62
N ASP A 39 8.27 10.01 -4.26
CA ASP A 39 7.34 10.94 -3.59
C ASP A 39 5.93 10.37 -3.38
N LEU A 40 5.65 9.18 -3.93
CA LEU A 40 4.33 8.57 -3.90
C LEU A 40 4.01 7.86 -2.57
N TYR A 41 5.00 7.61 -1.72
CA TYR A 41 4.77 6.91 -0.44
C TYR A 41 3.74 7.60 0.44
N ARG A 42 3.64 8.94 0.44
CA ARG A 42 2.71 9.67 1.32
C ARG A 42 1.25 9.41 1.00
N PRO A 43 0.77 9.68 -0.24
CA PRO A 43 -0.61 9.39 -0.60
C PRO A 43 -0.91 7.89 -0.56
N LEU A 44 0.03 7.05 -0.99
CA LEU A 44 -0.18 5.60 -1.02
C LEU A 44 -0.22 4.97 0.37
N THR A 45 0.56 5.45 1.33
CA THR A 45 0.45 4.99 2.73
C THR A 45 -0.97 5.22 3.26
N ARG A 46 -1.54 6.40 3.04
CA ARG A 46 -2.88 6.72 3.57
C ARG A 46 -3.95 5.85 2.91
N LEU A 47 -3.87 5.68 1.60
CA LEU A 47 -4.76 4.82 0.84
C LEU A 47 -4.67 3.36 1.31
N LEU A 48 -3.44 2.85 1.45
CA LEU A 48 -3.20 1.48 1.90
C LEU A 48 -3.77 1.26 3.30
N LEU A 49 -3.43 2.13 4.26
CA LEU A 49 -3.87 1.96 5.64
C LEU A 49 -5.39 2.12 5.79
N SER A 50 -6.03 3.02 5.02
CA SER A 50 -7.49 3.16 5.06
C SER A 50 -8.25 1.94 4.55
N ASN A 51 -7.61 1.15 3.69
CA ASN A 51 -8.20 -0.01 3.02
C ASN A 51 -7.67 -1.36 3.54
N TRP A 52 -6.72 -1.32 4.47
CA TRP A 52 -5.94 -2.48 4.91
C TRP A 52 -6.80 -3.68 5.32
N LYS A 53 -7.80 -3.46 6.17
CA LYS A 53 -8.63 -4.56 6.71
C LYS A 53 -9.42 -5.27 5.62
N GLU A 54 -9.91 -4.54 4.64
CA GLU A 54 -10.68 -5.10 3.54
C GLU A 54 -9.76 -5.85 2.57
N ILE A 55 -8.62 -5.25 2.22
CA ILE A 55 -7.59 -5.89 1.37
C ILE A 55 -7.09 -7.19 2.02
N ALA A 56 -6.72 -7.15 3.29
CA ALA A 56 -6.25 -8.33 4.02
C ALA A 56 -7.32 -9.45 4.03
N SER A 57 -8.59 -9.11 4.28
CA SER A 57 -9.69 -10.08 4.25
C SER A 57 -9.91 -10.69 2.86
N ARG A 58 -9.69 -9.94 1.78
CA ARG A 58 -9.80 -10.48 0.41
C ARG A 58 -8.67 -11.46 0.12
N ILE A 59 -7.46 -11.13 0.54
CA ILE A 59 -6.27 -11.98 0.35
C ILE A 59 -6.39 -13.30 1.11
N GLU A 60 -6.99 -13.30 2.30
CA GLU A 60 -7.32 -14.55 3.02
C GLU A 60 -8.21 -15.50 2.21
N SER A 61 -9.00 -14.96 1.27
CA SER A 61 -9.90 -15.71 0.39
C SER A 61 -9.35 -15.95 -1.02
N TYR A 62 -8.07 -15.65 -1.27
CA TYR A 62 -7.45 -15.86 -2.57
C TYR A 62 -7.50 -17.33 -3.00
N THR A 63 -7.85 -17.51 -4.27
CA THR A 63 -7.77 -18.80 -4.95
C THR A 63 -6.32 -19.13 -5.34
N ASP A 64 -6.06 -20.41 -5.61
CA ASP A 64 -4.76 -20.86 -6.12
C ASP A 64 -4.36 -20.12 -7.41
N GLU A 65 -5.31 -19.78 -8.27
CA GLU A 65 -5.04 -19.02 -9.51
C GLU A 65 -4.54 -17.60 -9.21
N GLN A 66 -5.12 -16.93 -8.21
CA GLN A 66 -4.69 -15.61 -7.76
C GLN A 66 -3.29 -15.66 -7.14
N TRP A 67 -3.02 -16.65 -6.27
CA TRP A 67 -1.68 -16.87 -5.74
C TRP A 67 -0.66 -17.19 -6.84
N ASN A 68 -1.02 -17.99 -7.83
CA ASN A 68 -0.16 -18.25 -8.98
C ASN A 68 0.13 -17.01 -9.83
N PHE A 69 -0.75 -16.01 -9.84
CA PHE A 69 -0.46 -14.72 -10.45
C PHE A 69 0.55 -13.91 -9.63
N VAL A 70 0.37 -13.86 -8.30
CA VAL A 70 1.31 -13.22 -7.37
C VAL A 70 2.72 -13.81 -7.50
N HIS A 71 2.84 -15.15 -7.46
CA HIS A 71 4.15 -15.82 -7.60
C HIS A 71 4.82 -15.52 -8.94
N ARG A 72 4.07 -15.47 -10.05
CA ARG A 72 4.62 -15.09 -11.36
C ARG A 72 5.16 -13.66 -11.36
N ILE A 73 4.51 -12.73 -10.66
CA ILE A 73 5.01 -11.36 -10.51
C ILE A 73 6.29 -11.35 -9.67
N ALA A 74 6.32 -12.07 -8.55
CA ALA A 74 7.50 -12.19 -7.70
C ALA A 74 8.71 -12.75 -8.47
N GLU A 75 8.51 -13.78 -9.29
CA GLU A 75 9.53 -14.36 -10.17
C GLU A 75 10.05 -13.32 -11.18
N ASN A 76 9.15 -12.62 -11.87
CA ASN A 76 9.55 -11.60 -12.86
C ASN A 76 10.33 -10.42 -12.24
N MET A 77 9.95 -10.00 -11.03
CA MET A 77 10.67 -8.96 -10.29
C MET A 77 12.09 -9.41 -9.95
N LYS A 78 12.24 -10.65 -9.49
CA LYS A 78 13.53 -11.25 -9.19
C LYS A 78 14.43 -11.33 -10.43
N ASP A 79 13.89 -11.82 -11.55
CA ASP A 79 14.64 -11.93 -12.81
C ASP A 79 15.13 -10.57 -13.33
N SER A 80 14.35 -9.51 -13.11
CA SER A 80 14.68 -8.14 -13.50
C SER A 80 15.79 -7.55 -12.62
N LEU A 81 15.76 -7.82 -11.31
CA LEU A 81 16.76 -7.35 -10.35
C LEU A 81 18.09 -8.13 -10.45
N GLU A 82 18.07 -9.39 -10.87
CA GLU A 82 19.29 -10.17 -11.12
C GLU A 82 20.04 -9.70 -12.39
N HIS A 83 19.34 -9.06 -13.35
CA HIS A 83 19.94 -8.55 -14.59
C HIS A 83 20.57 -7.15 -14.44
N ASP A 84 20.07 -6.32 -13.53
CA ASP A 84 20.65 -5.00 -13.22
C ASP A 84 21.56 -5.12 -11.98
N HIS A 85 22.86 -5.29 -12.24
CA HIS A 85 23.90 -5.52 -11.24
C HIS A 85 23.73 -4.76 -9.90
N GLY A 86 23.37 -5.50 -8.84
CA GLY A 86 24.06 -5.39 -7.56
C GLY A 86 23.33 -4.74 -6.39
N ASP A 87 22.01 -4.60 -6.42
CA ASP A 87 21.26 -4.20 -5.22
C ASP A 87 20.30 -5.33 -4.83
N GLU A 88 20.70 -6.13 -3.82
CA GLU A 88 19.86 -7.14 -3.14
C GLU A 88 18.73 -6.46 -2.32
N THR A 89 18.41 -5.21 -2.62
CA THR A 89 17.63 -4.32 -1.78
C THR A 89 16.14 -4.55 -2.01
N HIS A 90 15.56 -5.24 -1.04
CA HIS A 90 14.13 -5.25 -0.71
C HIS A 90 13.24 -5.91 -1.77
N HIS A 91 13.33 -7.23 -1.83
CA HIS A 91 12.29 -8.05 -2.45
C HIS A 91 11.05 -7.98 -1.57
N LEU A 92 9.95 -7.58 -2.19
CA LEU A 92 8.65 -7.51 -1.54
C LEU A 92 8.10 -8.94 -1.40
N SER A 93 7.56 -9.29 -0.22
CA SER A 93 7.01 -10.64 0.02
C SER A 93 5.79 -10.91 -0.85
N ASP A 94 5.47 -12.17 -1.12
CA ASP A 94 4.26 -12.55 -1.89
C ASP A 94 2.99 -11.91 -1.30
N CYS A 95 2.89 -11.86 0.04
CA CYS A 95 1.79 -11.19 0.72
C CYS A 95 1.76 -9.68 0.43
N GLY A 96 2.92 -9.01 0.48
CA GLY A 96 3.00 -7.60 0.11
C GLY A 96 2.62 -7.38 -1.36
N ILE A 97 2.99 -8.29 -2.26
CA ILE A 97 2.69 -8.19 -3.69
C ILE A 97 1.19 -8.29 -3.88
N ALA A 98 0.54 -9.25 -3.22
CA ALA A 98 -0.92 -9.40 -3.22
C ALA A 98 -1.62 -8.13 -2.70
N ILE A 99 -1.15 -7.57 -1.58
CA ILE A 99 -1.68 -6.32 -1.02
C ILE A 99 -1.52 -5.16 -2.00
N PHE A 100 -0.37 -5.07 -2.66
CA PHE A 100 -0.09 -4.01 -3.62
C PHE A 100 -0.96 -4.12 -4.87
N ILE A 101 -1.21 -5.34 -5.36
CA ILE A 101 -2.13 -5.60 -6.47
C ILE A 101 -3.56 -5.22 -6.08
N GLU A 102 -4.08 -5.69 -4.94
CA GLU A 102 -5.44 -5.33 -4.49
C GLU A 102 -5.61 -3.82 -4.30
N MET A 103 -4.58 -3.13 -3.82
CA MET A 103 -4.61 -1.69 -3.66
C MET A 103 -4.75 -0.93 -5.00
N LEU A 104 -4.21 -1.48 -6.10
CA LEU A 104 -4.18 -0.81 -7.40
C LEU A 104 -5.25 -1.30 -8.38
N GLU A 105 -5.54 -2.60 -8.35
CA GLU A 105 -6.38 -3.31 -9.33
C GLU A 105 -7.54 -4.07 -8.70
N GLY A 106 -7.61 -4.13 -7.36
CA GLY A 106 -8.73 -4.75 -6.65
C GLY A 106 -10.03 -3.95 -6.82
N ASP A 107 -11.15 -4.60 -6.53
CA ASP A 107 -12.46 -3.92 -6.52
C ASP A 107 -12.44 -2.74 -5.54
N ASP A 108 -13.21 -1.68 -5.84
CA ASP A 108 -13.34 -0.55 -4.92
C ASP A 108 -13.69 -1.04 -3.51
N THR A 109 -12.89 -0.61 -2.53
CA THR A 109 -13.19 -0.88 -1.12
C THR A 109 -14.36 -0.04 -0.66
N ALA A 110 -15.04 -0.47 0.41
CA ALA A 110 -16.18 0.26 0.96
C ALA A 110 -15.82 1.72 1.31
N THR A 111 -14.58 1.97 1.74
CA THR A 111 -14.05 3.31 2.01
C THR A 111 -13.94 4.15 0.73
N GLN A 112 -13.51 3.56 -0.39
CA GLN A 112 -13.47 4.24 -1.70
C GLN A 112 -14.87 4.51 -2.24
N THR A 113 -15.80 3.57 -2.09
CA THR A 113 -17.20 3.76 -2.50
C THR A 113 -17.89 4.88 -1.70
N LEU A 114 -17.69 4.92 -0.38
CA LEU A 114 -18.22 5.98 0.49
C LEU A 114 -17.65 7.37 0.18
N GLN A 115 -16.39 7.45 -0.27
CA GLN A 115 -15.79 8.70 -0.75
C GLN A 115 -16.23 9.07 -2.18
N GLY A 116 -16.56 8.11 -3.03
CA GLY A 116 -17.04 8.34 -4.39
C GLY A 116 -18.41 9.02 -4.46
N ASP A 117 -19.28 8.73 -3.48
CA ASP A 117 -20.65 9.29 -3.43
C ASP A 117 -20.78 10.62 -2.69
N THR A 118 -19.71 11.09 -2.03
CA THR A 118 -19.71 12.38 -1.32
C THR A 118 -19.05 13.44 -2.20
N PRO A 119 -19.78 14.41 -2.77
CA PRO A 119 -19.18 15.47 -3.54
C PRO A 119 -18.15 16.21 -2.68
N ILE A 120 -16.92 16.35 -3.19
CA ILE A 120 -15.86 17.09 -2.49
C ILE A 120 -16.39 18.49 -2.17
N THR A 121 -16.43 18.81 -0.88
CA THR A 121 -16.92 20.12 -0.44
C THR A 121 -15.95 21.23 -0.84
N GLU A 122 -16.44 22.46 -1.02
CA GLU A 122 -15.61 23.60 -1.40
C GLU A 122 -14.48 23.86 -0.38
N GLU A 123 -14.70 23.47 0.88
CA GLU A 123 -13.72 23.59 1.95
C GLU A 123 -12.61 22.52 1.87
N GLU A 124 -12.95 21.29 1.49
CA GLU A 124 -11.96 20.23 1.22
C GLU A 124 -11.13 20.55 -0.03
N LEU A 125 -11.77 21.06 -1.08
CA LEU A 125 -11.09 21.60 -2.27
C LEU A 125 -10.09 22.70 -1.91
N ARG A 126 -10.42 23.56 -0.94
CA ARG A 126 -9.54 24.64 -0.48
C ARG A 126 -8.33 24.12 0.29
N ARG A 127 -8.50 23.05 1.09
CA ARG A 127 -7.38 22.37 1.79
C ARG A 127 -6.46 21.64 0.81
N ILE A 128 -7.02 20.97 -0.20
CA ILE A 128 -6.24 20.27 -1.23
C ILE A 128 -5.46 21.26 -2.12
N ARG A 129 -6.03 22.44 -2.41
CA ARG A 129 -5.38 23.47 -3.25
C ARG A 129 -4.25 24.25 -2.55
N GLY A 130 -3.94 23.97 -1.29
CA GLY A 130 -2.73 24.46 -0.63
C GLY A 130 -2.49 25.96 -0.73
N LYS A 131 -3.48 26.79 -0.34
CA LYS A 131 -3.23 28.22 -0.08
C LYS A 131 -3.50 28.53 1.38
N GLY A 132 -2.47 28.28 2.20
CA GLY A 132 -2.17 29.12 3.35
C GLY A 132 -1.51 30.42 2.87
#